data_AF-A0A523U1P3-F1
#
_entry.id   AF-A0A523U1P3-F1
#
_cell.length_a   1.000
_cell.length_b   1.000
_cell.length_c   1.000
_cell.angle_alpha   90.00
_cell.angle_beta   90.00
_cell.angle_gamma   90.00
#
_symmetry.space_group_name_H-M   'P 1'
#
loop_
_entity.id
_entity.type
_entity.pdbx_description
1 polymer ?
#
loop_
_entity_poly.entity_id
_entity_poly.type
_entity_poly.pdbx_seq_one_letter_code
_entity_poly.pdbx_strand_id
1 'polypeptide(L)'
;MRSRIMWFLVGTILTGLLLAGIYQIPSVKFNLEWRIDAALGIVRGWIFPHDVLPTPSGAMAITDPPTSVPSPTSDVLQSVTSPTPGPTPIPLPESVMLPSPEWEKQDWNNCGPATLAIALRFFGWAGDQFEISDLVKPDRGDKNVNIEEMIYFVRNRAGWLEADFRVGGTIETLKRFLAMGYPVVVEKGYVIVSDGPDDGWAGHYMLLTGYDDSRQVFVGQDSFIGPDREITYTDLDVAWKAFNHVFMYVYPVADPAPLESILGPDFDVDVNRERALERAQREIELDPEDEFSWFNLGSNLLYFERYIEAADAYDTALILGLPWRFTRYQFGPYIAYFHSGRTEDVIALTEATLQRTAKAEEARLWQGWAYYRLGDVGAAIEDFRTALLINPNYLDAHYALEYLGVGP
;
A
#
# COMPACT_ATOMS: atom_id res chain seq x y z
N MET A 1 22.60 54.71 6.84
CA MET A 1 22.30 53.36 7.34
C MET A 1 20.96 52.81 6.82
N ARG A 2 19.84 53.54 6.95
CA ARG A 2 18.50 53.12 6.46
C ARG A 2 18.43 52.77 4.96
N SER A 3 19.04 53.55 4.07
CA SER A 3 19.03 53.28 2.62
C SER A 3 19.76 51.99 2.23
N ARG A 4 20.88 51.65 2.90
CA ARG A 4 21.62 50.40 2.63
C ARG A 4 20.85 49.15 3.09
N ILE A 5 20.16 49.24 4.23
CA ILE A 5 19.29 48.15 4.73
C ILE A 5 18.12 47.93 3.77
N MET A 6 17.50 49.01 3.28
CA MET A 6 16.41 48.93 2.31
C MET A 6 16.85 48.26 0.99
N TRP A 7 17.98 48.66 0.41
CA TRP A 7 18.50 48.04 -0.80
C TRP A 7 18.93 46.59 -0.60
N PHE A 8 19.45 46.24 0.58
CA PHE A 8 19.73 44.86 0.95
C PHE A 8 18.44 44.02 0.99
N LEU A 9 17.39 44.50 1.67
CA LEU A 9 16.10 43.81 1.73
C LEU A 9 15.47 43.63 0.34
N VAL A 10 15.50 44.68 -0.50
CA VAL A 10 15.04 44.61 -1.89
C VAL A 10 15.85 43.58 -2.68
N GLY A 11 17.19 43.58 -2.54
CA GLY A 11 18.06 42.59 -3.17
C GLY A 11 17.74 41.16 -2.74
N THR A 12 17.51 40.92 -1.45
CA THR A 12 17.13 39.62 -0.91
C THR A 12 15.78 39.15 -1.47
N ILE A 13 14.77 40.02 -1.53
CA ILE A 13 13.45 39.70 -2.10
C ILE A 13 13.58 39.36 -3.59
N LEU A 14 14.29 40.18 -4.37
CA LEU A 14 14.49 39.93 -5.80
C LEU A 14 15.24 38.61 -6.04
N THR A 15 16.25 38.31 -5.22
CA THR A 15 16.97 37.03 -5.28
C THR A 15 16.05 35.87 -4.94
N GLY A 16 15.21 36.00 -3.91
CA GLY A 16 14.22 34.99 -3.54
C GLY A 16 13.21 34.72 -4.65
N LEU A 17 12.69 35.77 -5.29
CA LEU A 17 11.78 35.64 -6.44
C LEU A 17 12.47 35.01 -7.65
N LEU A 18 13.73 35.37 -7.93
CA LEU A 18 14.51 34.75 -9.00
C LEU A 18 14.72 33.25 -8.74
N LEU A 19 15.12 32.87 -7.53
CA LEU A 19 15.28 31.47 -7.14
C LEU A 19 13.96 30.70 -7.22
N ALA A 20 12.86 31.31 -6.78
CA ALA A 20 11.53 30.73 -6.93
C ALA A 20 11.16 30.52 -8.40
N GLY A 21 11.45 31.49 -9.27
CA GLY A 21 11.26 31.37 -10.72
C GLY A 21 12.12 30.28 -11.35
N ILE A 22 13.39 30.17 -10.96
CA ILE A 22 14.30 29.09 -11.40
C ILE A 22 13.80 27.72 -10.95
N TYR A 23 13.27 27.62 -9.72
CA TYR A 23 12.70 26.38 -9.19
C TYR A 23 11.50 25.89 -10.01
N GLN A 24 10.73 26.78 -10.65
CA GLN A 24 9.61 26.39 -11.52
C GLN A 24 10.05 25.78 -12.87
N ILE A 25 11.34 25.83 -13.21
CA ILE A 25 11.84 25.16 -14.43
C ILE A 25 11.75 23.64 -14.21
N PRO A 26 11.06 22.87 -15.08
CA PRO A 26 10.79 21.45 -14.83
C PRO A 26 12.02 20.60 -14.50
N SER A 27 13.12 20.78 -15.24
CA SER A 27 14.37 20.06 -14.99
C SER A 27 15.03 20.44 -13.66
N VAL A 28 14.89 21.70 -13.22
CA VAL A 28 15.39 22.17 -11.93
C VAL A 28 14.55 21.57 -10.81
N LYS A 29 13.21 21.67 -10.90
CA LYS A 29 12.28 21.07 -9.94
C LYS A 29 12.55 19.58 -9.80
N PHE A 30 12.65 18.85 -10.92
CA PHE A 30 12.92 17.41 -10.94
C PHE A 30 14.17 17.03 -10.14
N ASN A 31 15.25 17.79 -10.28
CA ASN A 31 16.52 17.51 -9.61
C ASN A 31 16.59 17.98 -8.14
N LEU A 32 15.77 18.94 -7.74
CA LEU A 32 15.83 19.59 -6.42
C LEU A 32 14.70 19.18 -5.47
N GLU A 33 13.53 18.80 -5.97
CA GLU A 33 12.34 18.59 -5.15
C GLU A 33 12.55 17.54 -4.07
N TRP A 34 13.14 16.39 -4.41
CA TRP A 34 13.45 15.34 -3.43
C TRP A 34 14.43 15.81 -2.35
N ARG A 35 15.39 16.69 -2.69
CA ARG A 35 16.36 17.23 -1.73
C ARG A 35 15.69 18.22 -0.77
N ILE A 36 14.77 19.01 -1.29
CA ILE A 36 13.97 19.94 -0.49
C ILE A 36 13.06 19.15 0.45
N ASP A 37 12.36 18.12 -0.03
CA ASP A 37 11.52 17.30 0.85
C ASP A 37 12.35 16.55 1.90
N ALA A 38 13.52 15.99 1.54
CA ALA A 38 14.42 15.37 2.49
C ALA A 38 14.87 16.36 3.58
N ALA A 39 15.25 17.58 3.20
CA ALA A 39 15.61 18.63 4.16
C ALA A 39 14.43 19.05 5.05
N LEU A 40 13.24 19.19 4.49
CA LEU A 40 12.02 19.47 5.25
C LEU A 40 11.64 18.29 6.16
N GLY A 41 11.89 17.05 5.72
CA GLY A 41 11.72 15.84 6.50
C GLY A 41 12.60 15.82 7.75
N ILE A 42 13.87 16.22 7.62
CA ILE A 42 14.79 16.38 8.78
C ILE A 42 14.22 17.42 9.75
N VAL A 43 13.78 18.58 9.26
CA VAL A 43 13.20 19.63 10.10
C VAL A 43 11.91 19.15 10.79
N ARG A 44 11.03 18.45 10.07
CA ARG A 44 9.83 17.82 10.65
C ARG A 44 10.19 16.82 11.74
N GLY A 45 11.23 16.00 11.53
CA GLY A 45 11.72 15.06 12.55
C GLY A 45 12.26 15.75 13.80
N TRP A 46 12.79 16.98 13.70
CA TRP A 46 13.17 17.76 14.89
C TRP A 46 11.96 18.34 15.63
N ILE A 47 10.92 18.76 14.89
CA ILE A 47 9.68 19.32 15.47
C ILE A 47 8.83 18.21 16.10
N PHE A 48 8.80 17.05 15.46
CA PHE A 48 8.03 15.88 15.85
C PHE A 48 9.01 14.70 16.03
N PRO A 49 9.69 14.59 17.19
CA PRO A 49 10.76 13.62 17.40
C PRO A 49 10.29 12.20 17.72
N HIS A 50 9.00 11.99 17.99
CA HIS A 50 8.45 10.69 18.34
C HIS A 50 7.76 10.05 17.15
N ASP A 51 8.25 8.89 16.77
CA ASP A 51 7.73 8.02 15.72
C ASP A 51 6.59 7.12 16.26
N VAL A 52 5.74 7.72 17.10
CA VAL A 52 4.63 7.01 17.75
C VAL A 52 3.34 7.52 17.13
N LEU A 53 2.58 6.60 16.53
CA LEU A 53 1.23 6.89 16.05
C LEU A 53 0.34 7.22 17.26
N PRO A 54 -0.63 8.13 17.12
CA PRO A 54 -1.49 8.49 18.24
C PRO A 54 -2.24 7.25 18.73
N THR A 55 -2.24 7.04 20.04
CA THR A 55 -3.10 6.03 20.65
C THR A 55 -4.55 6.51 20.54
N PRO A 56 -5.45 5.75 19.90
CA PRO A 56 -6.83 6.17 19.69
C PRO A 56 -7.58 6.38 21.02
N SER A 57 -8.54 7.31 21.04
CA SER A 57 -9.25 7.68 22.26
C SER A 57 -10.12 6.52 22.77
N GLY A 58 -9.83 6.04 23.98
CA GLY A 58 -10.57 4.93 24.58
C GLY A 58 -10.08 3.54 24.17
N ALA A 59 -8.96 3.46 23.43
CA ALA A 59 -8.33 2.20 23.06
C ALA A 59 -7.94 1.39 24.30
N MET A 60 -8.49 0.18 24.42
CA MET A 60 -7.97 -0.86 25.29
C MET A 60 -7.45 -1.97 24.41
N ALA A 61 -6.18 -2.37 24.60
CA ALA A 61 -5.65 -3.55 23.92
C ALA A 61 -6.54 -4.75 24.25
N ILE A 62 -7.03 -5.44 23.23
CA ILE A 62 -7.74 -6.70 23.43
C ILE A 62 -6.70 -7.72 23.90
N THR A 63 -6.78 -8.15 25.16
CA THR A 63 -5.85 -9.15 25.73
C THR A 63 -6.26 -10.59 25.46
N ASP A 64 -7.51 -10.81 25.08
CA ASP A 64 -8.05 -12.13 24.77
C ASP A 64 -8.06 -12.32 23.24
N PRO A 65 -7.60 -13.48 22.72
CA PRO A 65 -7.67 -13.73 21.29
C PRO A 65 -9.11 -13.58 20.81
N PRO A 66 -9.35 -12.92 19.65
CA PRO A 66 -10.69 -12.71 19.13
C PRO A 66 -11.38 -14.07 19.03
N THR A 67 -12.53 -14.20 19.70
CA THR A 67 -13.25 -15.47 19.74
C THR A 67 -13.57 -15.86 18.30
N SER A 68 -13.19 -17.07 17.88
CA SER A 68 -13.62 -17.63 16.60
C SER A 68 -15.14 -17.47 16.52
N VAL A 69 -15.63 -16.61 15.63
CA VAL A 69 -17.06 -16.50 15.39
C VAL A 69 -17.50 -17.89 14.96
N PRO A 70 -18.49 -18.52 15.60
CA PRO A 70 -18.98 -19.79 15.12
C PRO A 70 -19.46 -19.57 13.69
N SER A 71 -18.89 -20.30 12.72
CA SER A 71 -19.46 -20.39 11.38
C SER A 71 -20.97 -20.59 11.53
N PRO A 72 -21.82 -19.92 10.73
CA PRO A 72 -23.25 -20.17 10.80
C PRO A 72 -23.47 -21.67 10.67
N THR A 73 -24.01 -22.27 11.74
CA THR A 73 -24.33 -23.69 11.80
C THR A 73 -25.21 -23.99 10.61
N SER A 74 -24.63 -24.59 9.57
CA SER A 74 -25.38 -25.15 8.47
C SER A 74 -26.05 -26.40 9.01
N ASP A 75 -27.16 -26.22 9.73
CA ASP A 75 -28.16 -27.26 9.99
C ASP A 75 -28.90 -27.55 8.67
N VAL A 76 -28.15 -28.06 7.70
CA VAL A 76 -28.70 -28.83 6.61
C VAL A 76 -28.08 -30.21 6.79
N LEU A 77 -28.91 -31.18 7.18
CA LEU A 77 -28.63 -32.61 7.01
C LEU A 77 -28.37 -32.87 5.51
N GLN A 78 -27.16 -32.58 5.05
CA GLN A 78 -26.68 -33.00 3.76
C GLN A 78 -26.30 -34.47 3.88
N SER A 79 -27.04 -35.30 3.15
CA SER A 79 -26.66 -36.66 2.80
C SER A 79 -25.20 -36.67 2.35
N VAL A 80 -24.35 -37.37 3.11
CA VAL A 80 -22.94 -37.60 2.77
C VAL A 80 -22.89 -38.37 1.45
N THR A 81 -22.81 -37.65 0.34
CA THR A 81 -22.24 -38.18 -0.88
C THR A 81 -20.73 -38.15 -0.68
N SER A 82 -20.07 -39.29 -0.89
CA SER A 82 -18.60 -39.31 -0.88
C SER A 82 -18.09 -38.26 -1.85
N PRO A 83 -17.11 -37.41 -1.45
CA PRO A 83 -16.52 -36.49 -2.39
C PRO A 83 -15.90 -37.31 -3.52
N THR A 84 -16.32 -37.04 -4.76
CA THR A 84 -15.56 -37.42 -5.94
C THR A 84 -14.12 -36.95 -5.70
N PRO A 85 -13.09 -37.81 -5.79
CA PRO A 85 -11.72 -37.35 -5.66
C PRO A 85 -11.51 -36.23 -6.66
N GLY A 86 -11.29 -35.01 -6.14
CA GLY A 86 -10.89 -33.88 -6.96
C GLY A 86 -9.60 -34.25 -7.72
N PRO A 87 -9.34 -33.61 -8.87
CA PRO A 87 -8.09 -33.86 -9.60
C PRO A 87 -6.91 -33.70 -8.62
N THR A 88 -6.05 -34.72 -8.56
CA THR A 88 -4.82 -34.64 -7.78
C THR A 88 -4.02 -33.43 -8.26
N PRO A 89 -3.63 -32.50 -7.38
CA PRO A 89 -2.89 -31.32 -7.80
C PRO A 89 -1.62 -31.75 -8.55
N ILE A 90 -1.40 -31.14 -9.71
CA ILE A 90 -0.19 -31.39 -10.51
C ILE A 90 1.01 -31.00 -9.62
N PRO A 91 1.97 -31.90 -9.39
CA PRO A 91 3.12 -31.56 -8.56
C PRO A 91 3.89 -30.42 -9.21
N LEU A 92 4.18 -29.38 -8.43
CA LEU A 92 4.97 -28.26 -8.90
C LEU A 92 6.39 -28.72 -9.24
N PRO A 93 7.03 -28.13 -10.28
CA PRO A 93 8.45 -28.33 -10.53
C PRO A 93 9.28 -27.94 -9.30
N GLU A 94 10.42 -28.59 -9.09
CA GLU A 94 11.33 -28.27 -7.97
C GLU A 94 11.88 -26.84 -8.06
N SER A 95 12.06 -26.32 -9.27
CA SER A 95 12.51 -24.95 -9.52
C SER A 95 11.88 -24.42 -10.80
N VAL A 96 11.57 -23.13 -10.82
CA VAL A 96 11.10 -22.40 -12.00
C VAL A 96 11.87 -21.10 -12.13
N MET A 97 12.26 -20.76 -13.35
CA MET A 97 12.85 -19.45 -13.68
C MET A 97 12.19 -18.93 -14.95
N LEU A 98 11.43 -17.85 -14.82
CA LEU A 98 10.86 -17.14 -15.95
C LEU A 98 11.92 -16.25 -16.62
N PRO A 99 11.74 -15.86 -17.89
CA PRO A 99 12.59 -14.85 -18.52
C PRO A 99 12.65 -13.58 -17.68
N SER A 100 13.86 -13.11 -17.38
CA SER A 100 14.04 -11.87 -16.62
C SER A 100 13.64 -10.67 -17.49
N PRO A 101 12.63 -9.88 -17.09
CA PRO A 101 12.25 -8.67 -17.82
C PRO A 101 13.34 -7.61 -17.73
N GLU A 102 13.30 -6.60 -18.62
CA GLU A 102 14.22 -5.48 -18.54
C GLU A 102 14.03 -4.69 -17.24
N TRP A 103 15.07 -4.71 -16.41
CA TRP A 103 15.08 -4.10 -15.08
C TRP A 103 15.17 -2.58 -15.14
N GLU A 104 14.51 -1.93 -14.19
CA GLU A 104 14.52 -0.48 -14.04
C GLU A 104 14.76 -0.08 -12.59
N LYS A 105 15.67 0.88 -12.40
CA LYS A 105 15.90 1.48 -11.10
C LYS A 105 14.74 2.43 -10.78
N GLN A 106 14.14 2.29 -9.60
CA GLN A 106 13.13 3.24 -9.16
C GLN A 106 13.70 4.66 -9.02
N ASP A 107 12.87 5.64 -9.34
CA ASP A 107 13.01 7.03 -8.93
C ASP A 107 12.61 7.20 -7.44
N TRP A 108 12.80 8.40 -6.92
CA TRP A 108 12.37 8.78 -5.58
C TRP A 108 10.87 8.48 -5.36
N ASN A 109 10.56 7.73 -4.29
CA ASN A 109 9.20 7.30 -3.92
C ASN A 109 8.43 6.50 -5.00
N ASN A 110 9.14 5.81 -5.91
CA ASN A 110 8.52 5.22 -7.10
C ASN A 110 8.59 3.68 -7.17
N CYS A 111 8.70 2.99 -6.02
CA CYS A 111 8.86 1.52 -5.98
C CYS A 111 7.70 0.78 -6.66
N GLY A 112 6.45 1.20 -6.45
CA GLY A 112 5.25 0.62 -7.09
C GLY A 112 5.30 0.77 -8.61
N PRO A 113 5.33 2.00 -9.16
CA PRO A 113 5.40 2.22 -10.60
C PRO A 113 6.60 1.57 -11.29
N ALA A 114 7.79 1.58 -10.67
CA ALA A 114 8.96 0.90 -11.22
C ALA A 114 8.80 -0.62 -11.24
N THR A 115 8.25 -1.22 -10.18
CA THR A 115 8.00 -2.67 -10.13
C THR A 115 6.93 -3.07 -11.14
N LEU A 116 5.86 -2.27 -11.28
CA LEU A 116 4.84 -2.49 -12.29
C LEU A 116 5.40 -2.36 -13.71
N ALA A 117 6.25 -1.37 -13.99
CA ALA A 117 6.90 -1.24 -15.31
C ALA A 117 7.68 -2.50 -15.68
N ILE A 118 8.48 -3.02 -14.75
CA ILE A 118 9.23 -4.26 -14.93
C ILE A 118 8.28 -5.45 -15.17
N ALA A 119 7.18 -5.53 -14.42
CA ALA A 119 6.16 -6.57 -14.59
C ALA A 119 5.47 -6.51 -15.97
N LEU A 120 5.13 -5.31 -16.45
CA LEU A 120 4.49 -5.13 -17.75
C LEU A 120 5.45 -5.40 -18.92
N ARG A 121 6.75 -5.12 -18.77
CA ARG A 121 7.78 -5.46 -19.76
C ARG A 121 7.93 -6.96 -19.98
N PHE A 122 7.64 -7.78 -18.96
CA PHE A 122 7.54 -9.23 -19.13
C PHE A 122 6.52 -9.61 -20.22
N PHE A 123 5.45 -8.83 -20.35
CA PHE A 123 4.42 -8.99 -21.37
C PHE A 123 4.62 -8.10 -22.61
N GLY A 124 5.81 -7.54 -22.79
CA GLY A 124 6.18 -6.76 -23.98
C GLY A 124 5.69 -5.30 -23.97
N TRP A 125 5.26 -4.76 -22.82
CA TRP A 125 5.02 -3.31 -22.70
C TRP A 125 6.34 -2.54 -22.85
N ALA A 126 6.30 -1.38 -23.52
CA ALA A 126 7.50 -0.60 -23.87
C ALA A 126 7.65 0.71 -23.10
N GLY A 127 6.75 1.01 -22.16
CA GLY A 127 6.80 2.21 -21.33
C GLY A 127 7.78 2.10 -20.16
N ASP A 128 7.70 3.06 -19.25
CA ASP A 128 8.56 3.18 -18.08
C ASP A 128 7.79 3.55 -16.80
N GLN A 129 8.50 3.63 -15.68
CA GLN A 129 7.89 3.98 -14.40
C GLN A 129 7.23 5.37 -14.39
N PHE A 130 7.67 6.29 -15.26
CA PHE A 130 7.19 7.67 -15.30
C PHE A 130 5.84 7.76 -16.00
N GLU A 131 5.63 6.97 -17.07
CA GLU A 131 4.32 6.86 -17.71
C GLU A 131 3.26 6.34 -16.72
N ILE A 132 3.64 5.45 -15.80
CA ILE A 132 2.76 4.97 -14.73
C ILE A 132 2.55 6.07 -13.67
N SER A 133 3.63 6.64 -13.15
CA SER A 133 3.54 7.64 -12.06
C SER A 133 2.81 8.91 -12.49
N ASP A 134 2.94 9.35 -13.74
CA ASP A 134 2.23 10.52 -14.27
C ASP A 134 0.70 10.36 -14.20
N LEU A 135 0.19 9.12 -14.18
CA LEU A 135 -1.23 8.84 -14.00
C LEU A 135 -1.60 8.66 -12.53
N VAL A 136 -0.92 7.75 -11.83
CA VAL A 136 -1.37 7.28 -10.51
C VAL A 136 -0.87 8.16 -9.37
N LYS A 137 0.30 8.80 -9.53
CA LYS A 137 0.92 9.67 -8.52
C LYS A 137 1.67 10.88 -9.12
N PRO A 138 0.96 11.82 -9.76
CA PRO A 138 1.59 12.89 -10.54
C PRO A 138 2.47 13.84 -9.71
N ASP A 139 2.29 13.91 -8.39
CA ASP A 139 3.25 14.57 -7.50
C ASP A 139 4.34 13.58 -7.04
N ARG A 140 5.59 13.82 -7.44
CA ARG A 140 6.75 12.97 -7.10
C ARG A 140 7.04 12.84 -5.59
N GLY A 141 6.50 13.74 -4.78
CA GLY A 141 6.65 13.71 -3.32
C GLY A 141 5.56 12.93 -2.59
N ASP A 142 4.50 12.50 -3.29
CA ASP A 142 3.62 11.45 -2.77
C ASP A 142 4.46 10.16 -2.62
N LYS A 143 4.32 9.52 -1.46
CA LYS A 143 5.16 8.39 -1.03
C LYS A 143 4.58 7.02 -1.32
N ASN A 144 3.36 6.96 -1.84
CA ASN A 144 2.59 5.73 -1.95
C ASN A 144 2.10 5.47 -3.38
N VAL A 145 1.93 4.20 -3.72
CA VAL A 145 1.05 3.75 -4.81
C VAL A 145 0.50 2.40 -4.37
N ASN A 146 -0.81 2.30 -4.20
CA ASN A 146 -1.48 1.08 -3.80
C ASN A 146 -1.61 0.10 -4.98
N ILE A 147 -1.81 -1.18 -4.66
CA ILE A 147 -2.05 -2.22 -5.67
C ILE A 147 -3.27 -1.91 -6.55
N GLU A 148 -4.32 -1.33 -5.98
CA GLU A 148 -5.52 -0.94 -6.70
C GLU A 148 -5.24 0.13 -7.77
N GLU A 149 -4.34 1.07 -7.49
CA GLU A 149 -3.91 2.09 -8.44
C GLU A 149 -3.04 1.50 -9.55
N MET A 150 -2.18 0.53 -9.21
CA MET A 150 -1.43 -0.24 -10.20
C MET A 150 -2.37 -1.03 -11.12
N ILE A 151 -3.37 -1.71 -10.56
CA ILE A 151 -4.41 -2.43 -11.33
C ILE A 151 -5.20 -1.46 -12.21
N TYR A 152 -5.55 -0.28 -11.69
CA TYR A 152 -6.21 0.76 -12.46
C TYR A 152 -5.36 1.17 -13.67
N PHE A 153 -4.05 1.34 -13.51
CA PHE A 153 -3.16 1.59 -14.65
C PHE A 153 -3.22 0.44 -15.67
N VAL A 154 -3.09 -0.82 -15.25
CA VAL A 154 -3.14 -1.97 -16.18
C VAL A 154 -4.43 -1.96 -17.00
N ARG A 155 -5.58 -1.89 -16.33
CA ARG A 155 -6.91 -1.95 -16.97
C ARG A 155 -7.17 -0.80 -17.94
N ASN A 156 -6.58 0.39 -17.70
CA ASN A 156 -6.87 1.59 -18.49
C ASN A 156 -5.78 1.97 -19.50
N ARG A 157 -4.54 1.50 -19.33
CA ARG A 157 -3.38 1.88 -20.16
C ARG A 157 -2.69 0.71 -20.83
N ALA A 158 -2.85 -0.50 -20.31
CA ALA A 158 -2.32 -1.72 -20.90
C ALA A 158 -3.45 -2.69 -21.27
N GLY A 159 -4.48 -2.21 -21.99
CA GLY A 159 -5.75 -2.93 -22.19
C GLY A 159 -5.72 -4.28 -22.93
N TRP A 160 -4.54 -4.80 -23.30
CA TRP A 160 -4.36 -6.20 -23.70
C TRP A 160 -3.98 -7.12 -22.52
N LEU A 161 -3.80 -6.54 -21.34
CA LEU A 161 -3.53 -7.19 -20.08
C LEU A 161 -4.69 -6.92 -19.12
N GLU A 162 -4.86 -7.84 -18.20
CA GLU A 162 -5.73 -7.72 -17.04
C GLU A 162 -4.88 -7.92 -15.79
N ALA A 163 -5.33 -7.37 -14.67
CA ALA A 163 -4.69 -7.54 -13.38
C ALA A 163 -5.72 -7.67 -12.27
N ASP A 164 -5.35 -8.44 -11.25
CA ASP A 164 -6.11 -8.56 -10.03
C ASP A 164 -5.17 -8.92 -8.88
N PHE A 165 -5.67 -8.92 -7.65
CA PHE A 165 -4.89 -9.23 -6.46
C PHE A 165 -5.67 -10.10 -5.48
N ARG A 166 -4.95 -10.75 -4.57
CA ARG A 166 -5.52 -11.44 -3.41
C ARG A 166 -4.67 -11.14 -2.19
N VAL A 167 -5.21 -11.44 -1.01
CA VAL A 167 -4.51 -11.37 0.28
C VAL A 167 -4.38 -12.76 0.89
N GLY A 168 -3.70 -12.88 2.02
CA GLY A 168 -3.51 -14.18 2.68
C GLY A 168 -2.72 -15.18 1.82
N GLY A 169 -1.94 -14.70 0.84
CA GLY A 169 -1.19 -15.53 -0.08
C GLY A 169 -0.20 -16.45 0.67
N THR A 170 0.11 -17.58 0.05
CA THR A 170 1.08 -18.54 0.58
C THR A 170 2.25 -18.68 -0.38
N ILE A 171 3.39 -19.15 0.14
CA ILE A 171 4.55 -19.52 -0.68
C ILE A 171 4.14 -20.46 -1.83
N GLU A 172 3.25 -21.42 -1.53
CA GLU A 172 2.71 -22.35 -2.52
C GLU A 172 1.87 -21.65 -3.61
N THR A 173 1.03 -20.68 -3.24
CA THR A 173 0.25 -19.88 -4.20
C THR A 173 1.17 -19.12 -5.15
N LEU A 174 2.22 -18.46 -4.62
CA LEU A 174 3.20 -17.73 -5.43
C LEU A 174 3.93 -18.67 -6.41
N LYS A 175 4.35 -19.86 -5.94
CA LYS A 175 4.98 -20.87 -6.79
C LYS A 175 4.07 -21.36 -7.91
N ARG A 176 2.75 -21.53 -7.67
CA ARG A 176 1.79 -21.93 -8.73
C ARG A 176 1.71 -20.89 -9.83
N PHE A 177 1.66 -19.60 -9.51
CA PHE A 177 1.71 -18.55 -10.54
C PHE A 177 2.98 -18.65 -11.38
N LEU A 178 4.14 -18.75 -10.71
CA LEU A 178 5.43 -18.86 -11.37
C LEU A 178 5.52 -20.12 -12.26
N ALA A 179 5.09 -21.27 -11.76
CA ALA A 179 5.06 -22.52 -12.52
C ALA A 179 4.13 -22.48 -13.74
N MET A 180 3.09 -21.62 -13.70
CA MET A 180 2.19 -21.37 -14.82
C MET A 180 2.67 -20.25 -15.76
N GLY A 181 3.85 -19.69 -15.54
CA GLY A 181 4.44 -18.69 -16.42
C GLY A 181 4.10 -17.24 -16.07
N TYR A 182 3.48 -16.99 -14.92
CA TYR A 182 3.02 -15.66 -14.51
C TYR A 182 3.90 -15.11 -13.39
N PRO A 183 4.64 -14.01 -13.62
CA PRO A 183 5.36 -13.34 -12.54
C PRO A 183 4.36 -12.66 -11.60
N VAL A 184 4.76 -12.50 -10.33
CA VAL A 184 3.86 -12.03 -9.28
C VAL A 184 4.49 -10.85 -8.55
N VAL A 185 3.75 -9.75 -8.41
CA VAL A 185 4.16 -8.61 -7.59
C VAL A 185 3.70 -8.87 -6.16
N VAL A 186 4.62 -8.76 -5.21
CA VAL A 186 4.31 -8.82 -3.76
C VAL A 186 4.66 -7.48 -3.13
N GLU A 187 3.84 -7.04 -2.17
CA GLU A 187 4.15 -5.91 -1.31
C GLU A 187 4.66 -6.43 0.03
N LYS A 188 5.80 -5.92 0.50
CA LYS A 188 6.45 -6.43 1.71
C LYS A 188 7.06 -5.30 2.52
N GLY A 189 7.20 -5.54 3.82
CA GLY A 189 8.05 -4.74 4.69
C GLY A 189 9.51 -4.75 4.21
N TYR A 190 10.17 -3.64 4.38
CA TYR A 190 11.58 -3.45 4.06
C TYR A 190 12.20 -2.48 5.04
N VAL A 191 13.41 -2.77 5.52
CA VAL A 191 14.13 -1.84 6.41
C VAL A 191 15.19 -1.13 5.59
N ILE A 192 15.02 0.17 5.43
CA ILE A 192 16.03 1.05 4.84
C ILE A 192 17.03 1.37 5.93
N VAL A 193 18.29 1.00 5.74
CA VAL A 193 19.39 1.36 6.65
C VAL A 193 20.10 2.57 6.04
N SER A 194 19.97 3.74 6.67
CA SER A 194 20.63 4.98 6.22
C SER A 194 20.97 5.92 7.36
N ASP A 195 21.98 6.78 7.20
CA ASP A 195 22.25 7.87 8.15
C ASP A 195 21.31 9.09 7.94
N GLY A 196 20.28 8.94 7.11
CA GLY A 196 19.40 10.01 6.65
C GLY A 196 17.97 9.96 7.22
N PRO A 197 17.10 10.90 6.85
CA PRO A 197 15.71 10.97 7.35
C PRO A 197 14.83 9.79 6.89
N ASP A 198 15.31 9.00 5.92
CA ASP A 198 14.61 7.85 5.35
C ASP A 198 14.98 6.52 6.02
N ASP A 199 15.77 6.52 7.10
CA ASP A 199 16.09 5.32 7.91
C ASP A 199 14.85 4.67 8.53
N GLY A 200 14.81 3.34 8.58
CA GLY A 200 13.76 2.56 9.21
C GLY A 200 12.83 1.79 8.25
N TRP A 201 11.74 1.26 8.81
CA TRP A 201 10.77 0.42 8.09
C TRP A 201 10.06 1.18 6.96
N ALA A 202 9.81 0.53 5.83
CA ALA A 202 9.05 1.03 4.70
C ALA A 202 8.33 -0.13 3.99
N GLY A 203 7.24 0.18 3.30
CA GLY A 203 6.68 -0.71 2.28
C GLY A 203 7.57 -0.73 1.04
N HIS A 204 7.65 -1.90 0.40
CA HIS A 204 8.39 -2.08 -0.84
C HIS A 204 7.76 -3.18 -1.69
N TYR A 205 7.79 -3.01 -3.00
CA TYR A 205 7.33 -4.02 -3.95
C TYR A 205 8.49 -4.84 -4.50
N MET A 206 8.23 -6.12 -4.77
CA MET A 206 9.15 -7.00 -5.46
C MET A 206 8.40 -7.82 -6.51
N LEU A 207 8.96 -7.94 -7.71
CA LEU A 207 8.42 -8.80 -8.76
C LEU A 207 9.10 -10.17 -8.68
N LEU A 208 8.38 -11.20 -8.28
CA LEU A 208 8.88 -12.57 -8.29
C LEU A 208 8.86 -13.13 -9.72
N THR A 209 9.98 -13.71 -10.15
CA THR A 209 10.17 -14.29 -11.48
C THR A 209 10.68 -15.73 -11.44
N GLY A 210 10.94 -16.29 -10.26
CA GLY A 210 11.34 -17.69 -10.13
C GLY A 210 11.41 -18.16 -8.69
N TYR A 211 11.60 -19.46 -8.50
CA TYR A 211 11.81 -20.10 -7.21
C TYR A 211 12.71 -21.34 -7.34
N ASP A 212 13.35 -21.73 -6.25
CA ASP A 212 14.17 -22.94 -6.14
C ASP A 212 13.95 -23.60 -4.78
N ASP A 213 13.31 -24.78 -4.77
CA ASP A 213 12.99 -25.51 -3.54
C ASP A 213 14.20 -26.19 -2.90
N SER A 214 15.22 -26.54 -3.66
CA SER A 214 16.46 -27.09 -3.08
C SER A 214 17.15 -26.06 -2.17
N ARG A 215 16.95 -24.78 -2.49
CA ARG A 215 17.53 -23.63 -1.79
C ARG A 215 16.54 -22.85 -0.92
N GLN A 216 15.24 -23.11 -1.05
CA GLN A 216 14.17 -22.40 -0.34
C GLN A 216 14.17 -20.88 -0.60
N VAL A 217 14.34 -20.48 -1.86
CA VAL A 217 14.39 -19.06 -2.26
C VAL A 217 13.42 -18.76 -3.39
N PHE A 218 12.88 -17.55 -3.39
CA PHE A 218 12.39 -16.89 -4.59
C PHE A 218 13.51 -16.08 -5.24
N VAL A 219 13.41 -15.90 -6.56
CA VAL A 219 14.20 -14.97 -7.35
C VAL A 219 13.27 -13.93 -7.93
N GLY A 220 13.65 -12.66 -7.86
CA GLY A 220 12.83 -11.57 -8.36
C GLY A 220 13.56 -10.27 -8.63
N GLN A 221 12.84 -9.32 -9.20
CA GLN A 221 13.33 -7.99 -9.54
C GLN A 221 13.00 -7.03 -8.39
N ASP A 222 14.02 -6.41 -7.83
CA ASP A 222 13.88 -5.38 -6.80
C ASP A 222 14.28 -4.03 -7.41
N SER A 223 13.34 -3.12 -7.54
CA SER A 223 13.55 -1.83 -8.21
C SER A 223 14.46 -0.87 -7.42
N PHE A 224 14.67 -1.12 -6.12
CA PHE A 224 15.57 -0.36 -5.27
C PHE A 224 17.00 -0.94 -5.28
N ILE A 225 17.11 -2.27 -5.17
CA ILE A 225 18.38 -2.97 -4.95
C ILE A 225 19.03 -3.43 -6.27
N GLY A 226 18.26 -4.01 -7.18
CA GLY A 226 18.78 -4.56 -8.44
C GLY A 226 18.00 -5.75 -9.00
N PRO A 227 18.39 -6.24 -10.19
CA PRO A 227 17.75 -7.39 -10.83
C PRO A 227 18.12 -8.72 -10.18
N ASP A 228 17.27 -9.73 -10.40
CA ASP A 228 17.47 -11.14 -10.04
C ASP A 228 17.97 -11.35 -8.58
N ARG A 229 17.37 -10.62 -7.64
CA ARG A 229 17.64 -10.78 -6.20
C ARG A 229 16.99 -12.04 -5.69
N GLU A 230 17.70 -12.70 -4.80
CA GLU A 230 17.18 -13.86 -4.06
C GLU A 230 16.62 -13.40 -2.72
N ILE A 231 15.50 -13.98 -2.32
CA ILE A 231 14.90 -13.84 -0.98
C ILE A 231 14.48 -15.22 -0.50
N THR A 232 14.79 -15.58 0.75
CA THR A 232 14.37 -16.88 1.29
C THR A 232 12.84 -16.90 1.48
N TYR A 233 12.24 -18.08 1.42
CA TYR A 233 10.80 -18.21 1.68
C TYR A 233 10.41 -17.65 3.06
N THR A 234 11.24 -17.89 4.07
CA THR A 234 11.02 -17.39 5.42
C THR A 234 11.14 -15.87 5.49
N ASP A 235 12.19 -15.28 4.92
CA ASP A 235 12.37 -13.82 4.97
C ASP A 235 11.27 -13.10 4.20
N LEU A 236 10.81 -13.68 3.08
CA LEU A 236 9.67 -13.16 2.36
C LEU A 236 8.41 -13.23 3.22
N ASP A 237 8.04 -14.40 3.77
CA ASP A 237 6.81 -14.56 4.55
C ASP A 237 6.76 -13.58 5.75
N VAL A 238 7.87 -13.43 6.47
CA VAL A 238 8.00 -12.46 7.57
C VAL A 238 7.75 -11.02 7.09
N ALA A 239 8.40 -10.61 6.01
CA ALA A 239 8.24 -9.26 5.47
C ALA A 239 6.84 -9.04 4.84
N TRP A 240 6.28 -10.08 4.24
CA TRP A 240 5.03 -10.06 3.49
C TRP A 240 3.79 -9.97 4.40
N LYS A 241 3.91 -10.51 5.63
CA LYS A 241 2.89 -10.37 6.67
C LYS A 241 2.48 -8.93 6.92
N ALA A 242 3.42 -7.97 6.85
CA ALA A 242 3.13 -6.57 7.09
C ALA A 242 2.06 -5.98 6.15
N PHE A 243 1.81 -6.64 5.01
CA PHE A 243 0.83 -6.24 4.00
C PHE A 243 -0.23 -7.33 3.78
N ASN A 244 -0.63 -8.04 4.84
CA ASN A 244 -1.65 -9.09 4.80
C ASN A 244 -1.38 -10.17 3.73
N HIS A 245 -0.10 -10.45 3.45
CA HIS A 245 0.31 -11.36 2.39
C HIS A 245 -0.35 -11.04 1.02
N VAL A 246 -0.39 -9.76 0.67
CA VAL A 246 -0.98 -9.27 -0.58
C VAL A 246 -0.10 -9.55 -1.79
N PHE A 247 -0.70 -10.05 -2.86
CA PHE A 247 -0.01 -10.23 -4.13
C PHE A 247 -0.89 -9.84 -5.30
N MET A 248 -0.27 -9.20 -6.29
CA MET A 248 -0.87 -8.79 -7.54
C MET A 248 -0.30 -9.65 -8.67
N TYR A 249 -1.16 -10.02 -9.61
CA TYR A 249 -0.80 -10.78 -10.80
C TYR A 249 -1.38 -10.10 -12.04
N VAL A 250 -0.62 -10.19 -13.14
CA VAL A 250 -0.98 -9.62 -14.45
C VAL A 250 -1.00 -10.74 -15.47
N TYR A 251 -1.95 -10.71 -16.40
CA TYR A 251 -2.08 -11.74 -17.43
C TYR A 251 -2.68 -11.20 -18.73
N PRO A 252 -2.40 -11.81 -19.90
CA PRO A 252 -2.99 -11.40 -21.17
C PRO A 252 -4.51 -11.64 -21.21
N VAL A 253 -5.27 -10.68 -21.75
CA VAL A 253 -6.71 -10.84 -21.98
C VAL A 253 -7.00 -11.89 -23.06
N ALA A 254 -6.12 -11.98 -24.07
CA ALA A 254 -6.27 -12.89 -25.20
C ALA A 254 -6.01 -14.37 -24.84
N ASP A 255 -5.25 -14.62 -23.78
CA ASP A 255 -4.92 -15.94 -23.24
C ASP A 255 -4.92 -15.86 -21.72
N PRO A 256 -6.11 -15.89 -21.09
CA PRO A 256 -6.23 -15.64 -19.67
C PRO A 256 -5.56 -16.74 -18.85
N ALA A 257 -4.92 -16.33 -17.75
CA ALA A 257 -4.37 -17.28 -16.79
C ALA A 257 -5.47 -18.23 -16.29
N PRO A 258 -5.18 -19.52 -16.05
CA PRO A 258 -6.13 -20.46 -15.47
C PRO A 258 -6.27 -20.19 -13.95
N LEU A 259 -6.79 -19.01 -13.60
CA LEU A 259 -6.80 -18.46 -12.25
C LEU A 259 -7.51 -19.37 -11.25
N GLU A 260 -8.63 -20.00 -11.63
CA GLU A 260 -9.32 -20.99 -10.79
C GLU A 260 -8.40 -22.17 -10.43
N SER A 261 -7.55 -22.61 -11.35
CA SER A 261 -6.59 -23.71 -11.09
C SER A 261 -5.42 -23.26 -10.21
N ILE A 262 -5.00 -21.99 -10.32
CA ILE A 262 -3.86 -21.45 -9.58
C ILE A 262 -4.29 -21.13 -8.14
N LEU A 263 -5.37 -20.37 -8.00
CA LEU A 263 -5.89 -19.85 -6.74
C LEU A 263 -6.78 -20.86 -6.00
N GLY A 264 -7.41 -21.79 -6.71
CA GLY A 264 -8.35 -22.74 -6.10
C GLY A 264 -9.49 -21.98 -5.40
N PRO A 265 -9.81 -22.30 -4.12
CA PRO A 265 -10.84 -21.58 -3.38
C PRO A 265 -10.59 -20.08 -3.24
N ASP A 266 -9.32 -19.64 -3.23
CA ASP A 266 -8.95 -18.22 -3.14
C ASP A 266 -9.26 -17.44 -4.43
N PHE A 267 -9.77 -18.11 -5.47
CA PHE A 267 -10.30 -17.44 -6.65
C PHE A 267 -11.52 -16.58 -6.29
N ASP A 268 -12.39 -17.07 -5.42
CA ASP A 268 -13.46 -16.28 -4.85
C ASP A 268 -12.88 -15.30 -3.80
N VAL A 269 -13.21 -14.02 -3.94
CA VAL A 269 -12.62 -12.96 -3.12
C VAL A 269 -13.10 -13.03 -1.67
N ASP A 270 -14.36 -13.39 -1.45
CA ASP A 270 -14.92 -13.50 -0.10
C ASP A 270 -14.29 -14.71 0.61
N VAL A 271 -14.19 -15.86 -0.07
CA VAL A 271 -13.49 -17.04 0.44
C VAL A 271 -12.01 -16.74 0.74
N ASN A 272 -11.33 -16.00 -0.14
CA ASN A 272 -9.95 -15.58 0.10
C ASN A 272 -9.83 -14.72 1.37
N ARG A 273 -10.75 -13.77 1.56
CA ARG A 273 -10.77 -12.87 2.72
C ARG A 273 -11.15 -13.58 4.01
N GLU A 274 -12.06 -14.55 3.98
CA GLU A 274 -12.37 -15.43 5.12
C GLU A 274 -11.13 -16.22 5.54
N ARG A 275 -10.40 -16.81 4.59
CA ARG A 275 -9.19 -17.57 4.86
C ARG A 275 -8.04 -16.69 5.38
N ALA A 276 -7.91 -15.47 4.87
CA ALA A 276 -6.97 -14.47 5.38
C ALA A 276 -7.34 -14.01 6.81
N LEU A 277 -8.63 -13.84 7.10
CA LEU A 277 -9.14 -13.55 8.44
C LEU A 277 -8.77 -14.67 9.42
N GLU A 278 -9.05 -15.94 9.07
CA GLU A 278 -8.68 -17.10 9.88
C GLU A 278 -7.16 -17.21 10.10
N ARG A 279 -6.37 -16.88 9.07
CA ARG A 279 -4.90 -16.84 9.19
C ARG A 279 -4.47 -15.82 10.23
N ALA A 280 -4.96 -14.58 10.14
CA ALA A 280 -4.62 -13.54 11.10
C ALA A 280 -5.01 -13.94 12.54
N GLN A 281 -6.19 -14.56 12.73
CA GLN A 281 -6.62 -15.07 14.04
C GLN A 281 -5.66 -16.14 14.58
N ARG A 282 -5.25 -17.11 13.76
CA ARG A 282 -4.27 -18.13 14.16
C ARG A 282 -2.90 -17.52 14.47
N GLU A 283 -2.47 -16.52 13.71
CA GLU A 283 -1.19 -15.83 13.96
C GLU A 283 -1.22 -15.09 15.30
N ILE A 284 -2.33 -14.44 15.65
CA ILE A 284 -2.55 -13.81 16.97
C ILE A 284 -2.58 -14.84 18.11
N GLU A 285 -3.19 -16.01 17.90
CA GLU A 285 -3.16 -17.10 18.90
C GLU A 285 -1.74 -17.60 19.18
N LEU A 286 -0.88 -17.60 18.17
CA LEU A 286 0.51 -18.01 18.27
C LEU A 286 1.39 -16.91 18.88
N ASP A 287 1.17 -15.67 18.48
CA ASP A 287 1.89 -14.49 18.96
C ASP A 287 0.93 -13.30 19.11
N PRO A 288 0.37 -13.08 20.31
CA PRO A 288 -0.58 -11.99 20.55
C PRO A 288 0.10 -10.62 20.58
N GLU A 289 1.43 -10.54 20.59
CA GLU A 289 2.20 -9.30 20.57
C GLU A 289 2.60 -8.87 19.14
N ASP A 290 2.24 -9.65 18.11
CA ASP A 290 2.51 -9.33 16.71
C ASP A 290 1.54 -8.26 16.17
N GLU A 291 2.04 -7.03 16.06
CA GLU A 291 1.29 -5.86 15.61
C GLU A 291 0.74 -6.02 14.18
N PHE A 292 1.46 -6.72 13.30
CA PHE A 292 1.02 -6.91 11.91
C PHE A 292 -0.13 -7.91 11.82
N SER A 293 -0.14 -8.92 12.68
CA SER A 293 -1.25 -9.90 12.73
C SER A 293 -2.55 -9.24 13.19
N TRP A 294 -2.50 -8.35 14.18
CA TRP A 294 -3.64 -7.52 14.57
C TRP A 294 -4.08 -6.55 13.47
N PHE A 295 -3.13 -5.94 12.75
CA PHE A 295 -3.46 -5.08 11.61
C PHE A 295 -4.14 -5.87 10.48
N ASN A 296 -3.66 -7.07 10.19
CA ASN A 296 -4.23 -7.96 9.18
C ASN A 296 -5.63 -8.44 9.59
N LEU A 297 -5.86 -8.71 10.87
CA LEU A 297 -7.21 -8.98 11.40
C LEU A 297 -8.14 -7.80 11.09
N GLY A 298 -7.73 -6.58 11.42
CA GLY A 298 -8.49 -5.36 11.12
C GLY A 298 -8.77 -5.18 9.63
N SER A 299 -7.79 -5.45 8.77
CA SER A 299 -7.90 -5.36 7.31
C SER A 299 -8.93 -6.32 6.72
N ASN A 300 -8.98 -7.55 7.22
CA ASN A 300 -9.95 -8.54 6.77
C ASN A 300 -11.35 -8.30 7.38
N LEU A 301 -11.44 -7.83 8.62
CA LEU A 301 -12.72 -7.41 9.24
C LEU A 301 -13.33 -6.22 8.51
N LEU A 302 -12.50 -5.26 8.11
CA LEU A 302 -12.92 -4.08 7.35
C LEU A 302 -13.54 -4.47 6.01
N TYR A 303 -12.96 -5.45 5.30
CA TYR A 303 -13.52 -5.98 4.06
C TYR A 303 -14.96 -6.49 4.22
N PHE A 304 -15.25 -7.15 5.35
CA PHE A 304 -16.61 -7.61 5.70
C PHE A 304 -17.46 -6.53 6.39
N GLU A 305 -17.06 -5.27 6.33
CA GLU A 305 -17.77 -4.13 6.92
C GLU A 305 -17.99 -4.25 8.44
N ARG A 306 -17.17 -5.06 9.13
CA ARG A 306 -17.19 -5.22 10.60
C ARG A 306 -16.41 -4.09 11.25
N TYR A 307 -16.86 -2.85 11.00
CA TYR A 307 -16.08 -1.63 11.26
C TYR A 307 -15.64 -1.44 12.72
N ILE A 308 -16.50 -1.80 13.69
CA ILE A 308 -16.17 -1.67 15.12
C ILE A 308 -15.05 -2.66 15.49
N GLU A 309 -15.18 -3.92 15.11
CA GLU A 309 -14.17 -4.94 15.39
C GLU A 309 -12.87 -4.67 14.64
N ALA A 310 -12.96 -4.15 13.41
CA ALA A 310 -11.80 -3.68 12.66
C ALA A 310 -11.08 -2.54 13.38
N ALA A 311 -11.82 -1.55 13.90
CA ALA A 311 -11.26 -0.45 14.69
C ALA A 311 -10.55 -0.96 15.95
N ASP A 312 -11.13 -1.91 16.68
CA ASP A 312 -10.51 -2.46 17.89
C ASP A 312 -9.23 -3.28 17.58
N ALA A 313 -9.22 -4.00 16.46
CA ALA A 313 -8.02 -4.69 15.98
C ALA A 313 -6.90 -3.70 15.59
N TYR A 314 -7.24 -2.62 14.89
CA TYR A 314 -6.30 -1.57 14.56
C TYR A 314 -5.78 -0.83 15.81
N ASP A 315 -6.63 -0.56 16.79
CA ASP A 315 -6.22 0.02 18.07
C ASP A 315 -5.15 -0.85 18.74
N THR A 316 -5.37 -2.17 18.77
CA THR A 316 -4.42 -3.12 19.35
C THR A 316 -3.09 -3.10 18.58
N ALA A 317 -3.13 -3.12 17.25
CA ALA A 317 -1.93 -3.02 16.42
C ALA A 317 -1.14 -1.71 16.65
N LEU A 318 -1.84 -0.57 16.77
CA LEU A 318 -1.23 0.72 17.07
C LEU A 318 -0.61 0.75 18.48
N ILE A 319 -1.25 0.14 19.48
CA ILE A 319 -0.72 0.01 20.85
C ILE A 319 0.56 -0.85 20.88
N LEU A 320 0.57 -1.96 20.15
CA LEU A 320 1.72 -2.88 20.07
C LEU A 320 2.93 -2.25 19.36
N GLY A 321 2.71 -1.23 18.54
CA GLY A 321 3.77 -0.36 18.05
C GLY A 321 4.07 -0.48 16.56
N LEU A 322 3.02 -0.47 15.72
CA LEU A 322 3.19 -0.36 14.26
C LEU A 322 4.19 0.75 13.89
N PRO A 323 5.09 0.51 12.91
CA PRO A 323 5.98 1.55 12.41
C PRO A 323 5.18 2.76 11.93
N TRP A 324 5.56 3.98 12.30
CA TRP A 324 4.76 5.16 11.94
C TRP A 324 4.53 5.33 10.43
N ARG A 325 5.49 4.90 9.60
CA ARG A 325 5.42 4.95 8.13
C ARG A 325 4.36 4.03 7.56
N PHE A 326 3.82 3.13 8.36
CA PHE A 326 2.76 2.23 7.97
C PHE A 326 1.52 2.99 7.47
N THR A 327 1.23 4.16 8.07
CA THR A 327 0.15 5.06 7.62
C THR A 327 0.37 5.70 6.24
N ARG A 328 1.55 5.52 5.63
CA ARG A 328 1.78 5.92 4.23
C ARG A 328 1.15 4.95 3.24
N TYR A 329 1.01 3.68 3.61
CA TYR A 329 0.64 2.61 2.69
C TYR A 329 -0.70 1.95 3.06
N GLN A 330 -1.17 2.15 4.29
CA GLN A 330 -2.30 1.42 4.85
C GLN A 330 -3.32 2.37 5.47
N PHE A 331 -4.48 2.46 4.82
CA PHE A 331 -5.51 3.47 5.11
C PHE A 331 -6.75 2.90 5.81
N GLY A 332 -6.79 1.57 6.00
CA GLY A 332 -7.89 0.87 6.65
C GLY A 332 -8.35 1.46 7.99
N PRO A 333 -7.45 1.93 8.88
CA PRO A 333 -7.86 2.58 10.13
C PRO A 333 -8.74 3.81 9.93
N TYR A 334 -8.48 4.66 8.92
CA TYR A 334 -9.32 5.82 8.65
C TYR A 334 -10.76 5.41 8.33
N ILE A 335 -10.91 4.37 7.51
CA ILE A 335 -12.19 3.81 7.09
C ILE A 335 -12.93 3.22 8.30
N ALA A 336 -12.25 2.36 9.06
CA ALA A 336 -12.83 1.72 10.23
C ALA A 336 -13.28 2.73 11.29
N TYR A 337 -12.46 3.73 11.61
CA TYR A 337 -12.81 4.78 12.57
C TYR A 337 -13.96 5.65 12.06
N PHE A 338 -13.97 6.04 10.78
CA PHE A 338 -15.07 6.80 10.22
C PHE A 338 -16.39 6.04 10.31
N HIS A 339 -16.43 4.77 9.88
CA HIS A 339 -17.66 3.98 9.87
C HIS A 339 -18.11 3.50 11.25
N SER A 340 -17.19 3.34 12.21
CA SER A 340 -17.53 3.06 13.62
C SER A 340 -17.96 4.30 14.41
N GLY A 341 -17.94 5.49 13.79
CA GLY A 341 -18.36 6.75 14.42
C GLY A 341 -17.26 7.45 15.24
N ARG A 342 -16.04 6.90 15.22
CA ARG A 342 -14.84 7.45 15.88
C ARG A 342 -14.20 8.55 15.04
N THR A 343 -14.98 9.58 14.74
CA THR A 343 -14.63 10.63 13.78
C THR A 343 -13.40 11.43 14.23
N GLU A 344 -13.29 11.69 15.53
CA GLU A 344 -12.17 12.37 16.15
C GLU A 344 -10.86 11.58 16.03
N ASP A 345 -10.93 10.24 16.06
CA ASP A 345 -9.74 9.38 15.85
C ASP A 345 -9.26 9.44 14.39
N VAL A 346 -10.16 9.60 13.42
CA VAL A 346 -9.79 9.87 12.01
C VAL A 346 -8.98 11.16 11.92
N ILE A 347 -9.46 12.25 12.54
CA ILE A 347 -8.76 13.55 12.54
C ILE A 347 -7.40 13.40 13.21
N ALA A 348 -7.32 12.78 14.38
CA ALA A 348 -6.06 12.61 15.09
C ALA A 348 -5.03 11.81 14.28
N LEU A 349 -5.44 10.69 13.65
CA LEU A 349 -4.54 9.84 12.88
C LEU A 349 -4.13 10.50 11.55
N THR A 350 -5.05 11.19 10.86
CA THR A 350 -4.74 11.92 9.62
C THR A 350 -3.81 13.11 9.90
N GLU A 351 -4.02 13.87 10.98
CA GLU A 351 -3.12 14.94 11.40
C GLU A 351 -1.70 14.42 11.69
N ALA A 352 -1.59 13.32 12.45
CA ALA A 352 -0.30 12.69 12.73
C ALA A 352 0.41 12.23 11.43
N THR A 353 -0.36 11.70 10.48
CA THR A 353 0.14 11.28 9.17
C THR A 353 0.64 12.47 8.38
N LEU A 354 -0.16 13.53 8.25
CA LEU A 354 0.13 14.73 7.46
C LEU A 354 1.26 15.59 8.04
N GLN A 355 1.50 15.53 9.35
CA GLN A 355 2.68 16.15 9.97
C GLN A 355 4.00 15.59 9.44
N ARG A 356 4.02 14.32 8.99
CA ARG A 356 5.22 13.64 8.50
C ARG A 356 5.20 13.37 7.00
N THR A 357 4.03 13.11 6.43
CA THR A 357 3.78 12.85 5.02
C THR A 357 2.80 13.89 4.50
N ALA A 358 3.30 15.11 4.28
CA ALA A 358 2.48 16.27 3.92
C ALA A 358 1.73 16.11 2.59
N LYS A 359 2.20 15.21 1.72
CA LYS A 359 1.65 14.91 0.41
C LYS A 359 0.98 13.52 0.38
N ALA A 360 0.22 13.18 1.42
CA ALA A 360 -0.63 12.00 1.44
C ALA A 360 -2.07 12.44 1.13
N GLU A 361 -2.51 12.28 -0.12
CA GLU A 361 -3.86 12.62 -0.56
C GLU A 361 -4.94 11.79 0.12
N GLU A 362 -4.65 10.54 0.48
CA GLU A 362 -5.60 9.65 1.14
C GLU A 362 -5.89 10.15 2.55
N ALA A 363 -4.85 10.60 3.28
CA ALA A 363 -5.03 11.22 4.58
C ALA A 363 -5.84 12.52 4.49
N ARG A 364 -5.64 13.34 3.44
CA ARG A 364 -6.46 14.53 3.18
C ARG A 364 -7.91 14.18 2.90
N LEU A 365 -8.16 13.19 2.05
CA LEU A 365 -9.52 12.73 1.76
C LEU A 365 -10.24 12.30 3.04
N TRP A 366 -9.62 11.47 3.87
CA TRP A 366 -10.26 10.99 5.09
C TRP A 366 -10.42 12.08 6.16
N GLN A 367 -9.48 13.03 6.24
CA GLN A 367 -9.65 14.22 7.08
C GLN A 367 -10.85 15.06 6.63
N GLY A 368 -11.01 15.26 5.32
CA GLY A 368 -12.15 15.97 4.75
C GLY A 368 -13.49 15.29 5.04
N TRP A 369 -13.56 13.96 4.89
CA TRP A 369 -14.75 13.20 5.28
C TRP A 369 -15.07 13.32 6.78
N ALA A 370 -14.05 13.31 7.64
CA ALA A 370 -14.22 13.51 9.07
C ALA A 370 -14.79 14.91 9.39
N TYR A 371 -14.24 15.97 8.81
CA TYR A 371 -14.78 17.33 8.97
C TYR A 371 -16.21 17.46 8.45
N TYR A 372 -16.53 16.83 7.32
CA TYR A 372 -17.89 16.79 6.80
C TYR A 372 -18.86 16.16 7.81
N ARG A 373 -18.49 15.03 8.42
CA ARG A 373 -19.31 14.36 9.44
C ARG A 373 -19.50 15.19 10.70
N LEU A 374 -18.50 16.00 11.08
CA LEU A 374 -18.60 16.97 12.18
C LEU A 374 -19.39 18.24 11.81
N GLY A 375 -19.81 18.38 10.56
CA GLY A 375 -20.59 19.52 10.06
C GLY A 375 -19.74 20.71 9.59
N ASP A 376 -18.40 20.60 9.62
CA ASP A 376 -17.50 21.60 9.03
C ASP A 376 -17.29 21.32 7.54
N VAL A 377 -18.31 21.62 6.75
CA VAL A 377 -18.30 21.45 5.29
C VAL A 377 -17.22 22.32 4.63
N GLY A 378 -16.86 23.46 5.23
CA GLY A 378 -15.83 24.36 4.71
C GLY A 378 -14.45 23.70 4.74
N ALA A 379 -14.06 23.17 5.90
CA ALA A 379 -12.81 22.44 6.06
C ALA A 379 -12.78 21.17 5.18
N ALA A 380 -13.90 20.45 5.08
CA ALA A 380 -14.00 19.28 4.21
C ALA A 380 -13.65 19.58 2.75
N ILE A 381 -14.22 20.65 2.18
CA ILE A 381 -13.95 21.09 0.80
C ILE A 381 -12.47 21.49 0.62
N GLU A 382 -11.87 22.15 1.62
CA GLU A 382 -10.46 22.53 1.58
C GLU A 382 -9.54 21.31 1.52
N ASP A 383 -9.81 20.28 2.33
CA ASP A 383 -9.04 19.04 2.33
C ASP A 383 -9.22 18.24 1.03
N PHE A 384 -10.45 18.11 0.51
CA PHE A 384 -10.68 17.45 -0.78
C PHE A 384 -9.96 18.15 -1.94
N ARG A 385 -9.98 19.49 -1.96
CA ARG A 385 -9.21 20.26 -2.94
C ARG A 385 -7.71 20.09 -2.76
N THR A 386 -7.24 20.01 -1.52
CA THR A 386 -5.83 19.74 -1.24
C THR A 386 -5.40 18.37 -1.75
N ALA A 387 -6.24 17.35 -1.59
CA ALA A 387 -6.02 16.03 -2.18
C ALA A 387 -5.90 16.13 -3.72
N LEU A 388 -6.78 16.90 -4.40
CA LEU A 388 -6.70 17.12 -5.84
C LEU A 388 -5.53 17.99 -6.30
N LEU A 389 -4.99 18.86 -5.43
CA LEU A 389 -3.76 19.59 -5.72
C LEU A 389 -2.53 18.67 -5.73
N ILE A 390 -2.54 17.63 -4.90
CA ILE A 390 -1.49 16.59 -4.87
C ILE A 390 -1.68 15.63 -6.05
N ASN A 391 -2.89 15.10 -6.21
CA ASN A 391 -3.23 14.16 -7.26
C ASN A 391 -4.51 14.61 -8.00
N PRO A 392 -4.37 15.34 -9.13
CA PRO A 392 -5.51 15.78 -9.93
C PRO A 392 -6.38 14.66 -10.50
N ASN A 393 -5.88 13.43 -10.51
CA ASN A 393 -6.59 12.25 -11.01
C ASN A 393 -7.30 11.47 -9.90
N TYR A 394 -7.26 11.94 -8.65
CA TYR A 394 -7.78 11.20 -7.50
C TYR A 394 -9.31 11.17 -7.48
N LEU A 395 -9.87 10.07 -7.99
CA LEU A 395 -11.31 9.91 -8.25
C LEU A 395 -12.16 10.08 -6.99
N ASP A 396 -11.68 9.63 -5.84
CA ASP A 396 -12.42 9.71 -4.58
C ASP A 396 -12.59 11.16 -4.10
N ALA A 397 -11.58 12.02 -4.32
CA ALA A 397 -11.67 13.44 -4.00
C ALA A 397 -12.57 14.21 -4.98
N HIS A 398 -12.57 13.83 -6.28
CA HIS A 398 -13.56 14.34 -7.24
C HIS A 398 -14.98 13.98 -6.83
N TYR A 399 -15.22 12.71 -6.48
CA TYR A 399 -16.51 12.24 -5.99
C TYR A 399 -16.95 13.00 -4.73
N ALA A 400 -16.03 13.22 -3.77
CA ALA A 400 -16.35 13.93 -2.54
C ALA A 400 -16.81 15.38 -2.80
N LEU A 401 -16.16 16.09 -3.73
CA LEU A 401 -16.56 17.45 -4.12
C LEU A 401 -17.89 17.46 -4.90
N GLU A 402 -18.07 16.52 -5.84
CA GLU A 402 -19.32 16.36 -6.57
C GLU A 402 -20.50 16.05 -5.64
N TYR A 403 -20.29 15.16 -4.67
CA TYR A 403 -21.27 14.82 -3.63
C TYR A 403 -21.71 16.06 -2.83
N LEU A 404 -20.81 17.02 -2.61
CA LEU A 404 -21.11 18.30 -1.97
C LEU A 404 -21.69 19.36 -2.92
N GLY A 405 -21.82 19.05 -4.22
CA GLY A 405 -22.30 19.98 -5.24
C GLY A 405 -21.31 21.10 -5.56
N VAL A 406 -20.00 20.86 -5.36
CA VAL A 406 -18.93 21.83 -5.58
C VAL A 406 -17.98 21.30 -6.65
N GLY A 407 -17.52 22.19 -7.53
CA GLY A 407 -16.52 21.82 -8.54
C GLY A 407 -15.12 21.60 -7.94
N PRO A 408 -14.28 20.80 -8.61
CA PRO A 408 -12.90 20.54 -8.22
C PRO A 408 -12.09 21.84 -8.00
#